data_AF-A0A2I1HN54-F1
#
_entry.id   AF-A0A2I1HN54-F1
#
_cell.length_a   1.000
_cell.length_b   1.000
_cell.length_c   1.000
_cell.angle_alpha   90.00
_cell.angle_beta   90.00
_cell.angle_gamma   90.00
#
_symmetry.space_group_name_H-M   'P 1'
#
loop_
_entity.id
_entity.type
_entity.pdbx_description
1 polymer ?
#
loop_
_entity_poly.entity_id
_entity_poly.type
_entity_poly.pdbx_seq_one_letter_code
_entity_poly.pdbx_strand_id
1 'polypeptide(L)'
;MDGTFKTVSTIFKQLYTIHGSVRGSENYQIMLLVFSLISSKSEECYRALFQNLINFGDEHNIDLQPQYVLTNFEKASINAVHIELHGYTSDENISLFVRHIPALAFLPCDNIPAAFDELRSNMPPDMPPEVNELLDWFEIYYVYGKVIRRLKNGNMVRSEPLFPPSLWSVTENIEYTFPRTQNSVEAWHRRWETLVGCAHVGLFKIIKELQSEQHQIEIKVESILRGNPRPKQKKHDREHENRIQVVYNDQENRPLLDFLRGIAHNISF
;
A
#
# COMPACT_ATOMS: atom_id res chain seq x y z
N MET A 1 -2.00 -2.70 6.60
CA MET A 1 -3.16 -2.20 7.38
C MET A 1 -4.10 -1.54 6.41
N ASP A 2 -5.40 -1.77 6.55
CA ASP A 2 -6.43 -1.25 5.65
C ASP A 2 -7.76 -1.09 6.39
N GLY A 3 -8.68 -0.27 5.87
CA GLY A 3 -10.04 -0.29 6.38
C GLY A 3 -11.09 -0.04 5.32
N THR A 4 -12.23 -0.72 5.48
CA THR A 4 -13.36 -0.66 4.54
C THR A 4 -14.54 0.15 5.09
N PHE A 5 -15.22 0.87 4.19
CA PHE A 5 -16.23 1.88 4.51
C PHE A 5 -17.68 1.44 4.28
N LYS A 6 -17.93 0.56 3.30
CA LYS A 6 -19.28 0.31 2.77
C LYS A 6 -20.19 -0.55 3.68
N THR A 7 -19.62 -1.19 4.69
CA THR A 7 -20.24 -2.31 5.41
C THR A 7 -20.50 -2.05 6.90
N VAL A 8 -20.15 -0.87 7.41
CA VAL A 8 -20.31 -0.55 8.84
C VAL A 8 -21.65 0.12 9.15
N SER A 9 -22.16 -0.15 10.35
CA SER A 9 -23.35 0.52 10.91
C SER A 9 -23.15 2.04 10.94
N THR A 10 -24.22 2.83 10.85
CA THR A 10 -24.18 4.31 10.78
C THR A 10 -23.45 4.99 11.93
N ILE A 11 -23.30 4.30 13.07
CA ILE A 11 -22.54 4.76 14.25
C ILE A 11 -21.02 4.69 14.08
N PHE A 12 -20.51 3.90 13.12
CA PHE A 12 -19.09 3.76 12.82
C PHE A 12 -18.78 4.24 11.41
N LYS A 13 -17.59 4.82 11.22
CA LYS A 13 -17.15 5.35 9.92
C LYS A 13 -16.32 4.36 9.14
N GLN A 14 -15.67 3.41 9.81
CA GLN A 14 -14.77 2.44 9.16
C GLN A 14 -14.58 1.19 10.01
N LEU A 15 -14.45 0.04 9.34
CA LEU A 15 -13.85 -1.16 9.92
C LEU A 15 -12.39 -1.19 9.49
N TYR A 16 -11.48 -0.96 10.43
CA TYR A 16 -10.04 -0.99 10.25
C TYR A 16 -9.47 -2.34 10.64
N THR A 17 -8.47 -2.80 9.89
CA THR A 17 -7.90 -4.13 10.00
C THR A 17 -6.37 -4.08 9.98
N ILE A 18 -5.76 -4.78 10.93
CA ILE A 18 -4.31 -4.93 11.02
C ILE A 18 -3.99 -6.39 10.77
N HIS A 19 -3.21 -6.60 9.72
CA HIS A 19 -2.69 -7.91 9.37
C HIS A 19 -1.23 -8.01 9.79
N GLY A 20 -0.82 -9.17 10.28
CA GLY A 20 0.57 -9.46 10.63
C GLY A 20 1.03 -10.80 10.07
N SER A 21 2.34 -10.97 9.97
CA SER A 21 2.95 -12.24 9.58
C SER A 21 3.02 -13.20 10.76
N VAL A 22 2.38 -14.36 10.63
CA VAL A 22 2.54 -15.49 11.55
C VAL A 22 3.54 -16.47 10.94
N ARG A 23 4.63 -16.75 11.66
CA ARG A 23 5.75 -17.59 11.18
C ARG A 23 5.59 -19.04 11.66
N GLY A 24 5.72 -19.99 10.75
CA GLY A 24 6.01 -21.40 11.02
C GLY A 24 7.49 -21.73 10.77
N SER A 25 7.88 -23.00 10.88
CA SER A 25 9.28 -23.46 10.81
C SER A 25 10.04 -23.02 9.54
N GLU A 26 9.37 -22.94 8.39
CA GLU A 26 9.98 -22.53 7.11
C GLU A 26 9.13 -21.52 6.29
N ASN A 27 7.99 -21.07 6.82
CA ASN A 27 7.04 -20.26 6.05
C ASN A 27 6.40 -19.18 6.92
N TYR A 28 6.07 -18.03 6.33
CA TYR A 28 5.23 -17.02 6.97
C TYR A 28 3.88 -16.91 6.25
N GLN A 29 2.81 -16.62 7.00
CA GLN A 29 1.49 -16.33 6.44
C GLN A 29 0.96 -15.01 7.00
N ILE A 30 0.50 -14.13 6.11
CA ILE A 30 -0.21 -12.91 6.51
C ILE A 30 -1.60 -13.29 6.98
N MET A 31 -1.92 -12.93 8.21
CA MET A 31 -3.20 -13.18 8.86
C MET A 31 -3.77 -11.89 9.40
N LEU A 32 -5.09 -11.83 9.47
CA LEU A 32 -5.79 -10.74 10.12
C LEU A 32 -5.72 -10.95 11.63
N LEU A 33 -5.10 -10.02 12.34
CA LEU A 33 -4.83 -10.12 13.78
C LEU A 33 -5.71 -9.19 14.60
N VAL A 34 -6.03 -8.00 14.07
CA VAL A 34 -6.82 -7.00 14.78
C VAL A 34 -7.91 -6.46 13.87
N PHE A 35 -9.11 -6.33 14.42
CA PHE A 35 -10.23 -5.60 13.85
C PHE A 35 -10.58 -4.44 14.77
N SER A 36 -10.90 -3.27 14.21
CA SER A 36 -11.34 -2.11 14.97
C SER A 36 -12.45 -1.37 14.25
N LEU A 37 -13.55 -1.11 14.95
CA LEU A 37 -14.62 -0.24 14.48
C LEU A 37 -14.30 1.18 14.93
N ILE A 38 -13.91 2.03 13.97
CA ILE A 38 -13.49 3.41 14.25
C ILE A 38 -14.64 4.37 13.95
N SER A 39 -14.86 5.32 14.87
CA SER A 39 -15.91 6.34 14.80
C SER A 39 -15.54 7.54 13.92
N SER A 40 -14.24 7.78 13.66
CA SER A 40 -13.76 8.86 12.80
C SER A 40 -12.47 8.46 12.06
N LYS A 41 -12.08 9.23 11.04
CA LYS A 41 -10.82 9.05 10.31
C LYS A 41 -9.73 10.04 10.77
N SER A 42 -9.87 10.61 11.96
CA SER A 42 -8.90 11.59 12.47
C SER A 42 -7.64 10.90 12.97
N GLU A 43 -6.53 11.63 12.95
CA GLU A 43 -5.25 11.15 13.49
C GLU A 43 -5.40 10.72 14.96
N GLU A 44 -6.17 11.48 15.76
CA GLU A 44 -6.42 11.20 17.17
C GLU A 44 -7.11 9.84 17.36
N CYS A 45 -8.07 9.48 16.50
CA CYS A 45 -8.73 8.18 16.55
C CYS A 45 -7.78 7.03 16.22
N TYR A 46 -6.90 7.19 15.22
CA TYR A 46 -5.90 6.17 14.90
C TYR A 46 -4.85 6.05 16.00
N ARG A 47 -4.38 7.16 16.57
CA ARG A 47 -3.45 7.16 17.71
C ARG A 47 -4.06 6.46 18.92
N ALA A 48 -5.34 6.71 19.21
CA ALA A 48 -6.05 6.02 20.29
C ALA A 48 -6.14 4.50 20.02
N LEU A 49 -6.43 4.09 18.77
CA LEU A 49 -6.41 2.67 18.39
C LEU A 49 -5.04 2.03 18.64
N PHE A 50 -3.96 2.64 18.14
CA PHE A 50 -2.62 2.08 18.30
C PHE A 50 -2.16 2.07 19.76
N GLN A 51 -2.47 3.11 20.54
CA GLN A 51 -2.16 3.14 21.97
C GLN A 51 -2.89 2.05 22.73
N ASN A 52 -4.17 1.82 22.44
CA ASN A 52 -4.93 0.72 23.05
C ASN A 52 -4.34 -0.64 22.68
N LEU A 53 -3.86 -0.79 21.45
CA LEU A 53 -3.19 -2.02 21.02
C LEU A 53 -1.87 -2.24 21.76
N ILE A 54 -1.06 -1.18 21.93
CA ILE A 54 0.18 -1.23 22.73
C ILE A 54 -0.12 -1.61 24.18
N ASN A 55 -1.06 -0.93 24.82
CA ASN A 55 -1.45 -1.23 26.21
C ASN A 55 -1.93 -2.68 26.36
N PHE A 56 -2.73 -3.17 25.41
CA PHE A 56 -3.15 -4.57 25.39
C PHE A 56 -1.94 -5.52 25.26
N GLY A 57 -0.96 -5.17 24.42
CA GLY A 57 0.30 -5.90 24.32
C GLY A 57 1.03 -5.97 25.66
N ASP A 58 1.22 -4.82 26.31
CA ASP A 58 1.90 -4.72 27.60
C ASP A 58 1.18 -5.53 28.70
N GLU A 59 -0.15 -5.42 28.80
CA GLU A 59 -0.97 -6.18 29.75
C GLU A 59 -0.87 -7.69 29.57
N HIS A 60 -0.65 -8.14 28.34
CA HIS A 60 -0.57 -9.56 27.98
C HIS A 60 0.87 -10.06 27.75
N ASN A 61 1.89 -9.24 28.04
CA ASN A 61 3.31 -9.53 27.77
C ASN A 61 3.59 -9.91 26.30
N ILE A 62 2.91 -9.24 25.37
CA ILE A 62 3.11 -9.36 23.93
C ILE A 62 3.95 -8.15 23.49
N ASP A 63 5.16 -8.42 23.02
CA ASP A 63 6.03 -7.38 22.47
C ASP A 63 5.56 -6.96 21.07
N LEU A 64 5.00 -5.75 20.97
CA LEU A 64 4.52 -5.16 19.73
C LEU A 64 5.57 -4.19 19.17
N GLN A 65 6.71 -4.72 18.75
CA GLN A 65 7.74 -3.98 18.01
C GLN A 65 7.78 -4.43 16.55
N PRO A 66 6.85 -3.94 15.70
CA PRO A 66 6.88 -4.26 14.28
C PRO A 66 8.14 -3.64 13.66
N GLN A 67 8.93 -4.47 12.99
CA GLN A 67 10.08 -3.99 12.21
C GLN A 67 9.64 -3.22 10.97
N TYR A 68 8.46 -3.55 10.41
CA TYR A 68 7.91 -2.94 9.20
C TYR A 68 6.40 -2.76 9.32
N VAL A 69 5.88 -1.64 8.82
CA VAL A 69 4.44 -1.33 8.78
C VAL A 69 4.04 -0.98 7.35
N LEU A 70 3.26 -1.86 6.73
CA LEU A 70 2.70 -1.64 5.39
C LEU A 70 1.29 -1.03 5.50
N THR A 71 1.05 0.11 4.86
CA THR A 71 -0.26 0.78 4.83
C THR A 71 -0.64 1.22 3.42
N ASN A 72 -1.92 1.43 3.17
CA ASN A 72 -2.45 1.74 1.85
C ASN A 72 -2.07 3.11 1.31
N PHE A 73 -0.94 3.16 0.63
CA PHE A 73 -0.49 4.31 -0.14
C PHE A 73 -0.59 4.09 -1.66
N GLU A 74 -0.27 2.89 -2.14
CA GLU A 74 -0.36 2.54 -3.57
C GLU A 74 -1.78 2.79 -4.11
N LYS A 75 -2.82 2.39 -3.37
CA LYS A 75 -4.21 2.55 -3.81
C LYS A 75 -4.66 4.00 -3.90
N ALA A 76 -4.19 4.87 -3.01
CA ALA A 76 -4.52 6.31 -3.08
C ALA A 76 -3.90 6.95 -4.33
N SER A 77 -2.66 6.59 -4.63
CA SER A 77 -1.93 7.05 -5.83
C SER A 77 -2.55 6.48 -7.11
N ILE A 78 -2.86 5.18 -7.13
CA ILE A 78 -3.59 4.50 -8.22
C ILE A 78 -4.97 5.15 -8.43
N ASN A 79 -5.71 5.41 -7.36
CA ASN A 79 -7.02 6.04 -7.46
C ASN A 79 -6.92 7.48 -7.93
N ALA A 80 -5.93 8.26 -7.49
CA ALA A 80 -5.72 9.62 -7.99
C ALA A 80 -5.39 9.61 -9.49
N VAL A 81 -4.51 8.72 -9.93
CA VAL A 81 -4.23 8.48 -11.35
C VAL A 81 -5.50 8.13 -12.11
N HIS A 82 -6.27 7.17 -11.60
CA HIS A 82 -7.54 6.80 -12.21
C HIS A 82 -8.48 8.00 -12.25
N ILE A 83 -8.52 8.81 -11.18
CA ILE A 83 -9.43 9.95 -11.04
C ILE A 83 -9.13 11.09 -12.01
N GLU A 84 -7.87 11.48 -12.11
CA GLU A 84 -7.47 12.58 -12.97
C GLU A 84 -7.41 12.16 -14.45
N LEU A 85 -7.23 10.85 -14.73
CA LEU A 85 -6.94 10.36 -16.09
C LEU A 85 -7.95 9.32 -16.63
N HIS A 86 -9.17 9.25 -16.08
CA HIS A 86 -10.19 8.25 -16.46
C HIS A 86 -10.40 8.06 -17.99
N GLY A 87 -10.22 9.13 -18.78
CA GLY A 87 -10.37 9.10 -20.25
C GLY A 87 -9.10 8.72 -21.04
N TYR A 88 -7.93 8.77 -20.41
CA TYR A 88 -6.62 8.55 -21.08
C TYR A 88 -6.02 7.18 -20.79
N THR A 89 -6.66 6.39 -19.92
CA THR A 89 -6.26 4.99 -19.62
C THR A 89 -6.27 4.07 -20.85
N SER A 90 -6.95 4.47 -21.93
CA SER A 90 -6.99 3.73 -23.20
C SER A 90 -5.78 3.98 -24.09
N ASP A 91 -5.01 5.05 -23.86
CA ASP A 91 -3.76 5.31 -24.57
C ASP A 91 -2.60 4.62 -23.82
N GLU A 92 -1.99 3.63 -24.46
CA GLU A 92 -0.93 2.84 -23.85
C GLU A 92 0.32 3.68 -23.54
N ASN A 93 0.61 4.74 -24.31
CA ASN A 93 1.78 5.58 -24.07
C ASN A 93 1.58 6.43 -22.81
N ILE A 94 0.40 7.03 -22.66
CA ILE A 94 0.04 7.82 -21.46
C ILE A 94 -0.02 6.89 -20.25
N SER A 95 -0.72 5.76 -20.38
CA SER A 95 -0.82 4.74 -19.33
C SER A 95 0.55 4.24 -18.89
N LEU A 96 1.44 3.93 -19.83
CA LEU A 96 2.79 3.46 -19.52
C LEU A 96 3.61 4.54 -18.82
N PHE A 97 3.59 5.79 -19.30
CA PHE A 97 4.31 6.88 -18.67
C PHE A 97 3.85 7.09 -17.22
N VAL A 98 2.54 7.16 -16.99
CA VAL A 98 1.96 7.35 -15.65
C VAL A 98 2.31 6.21 -14.71
N ARG A 99 2.44 4.98 -15.21
CA ARG A 99 2.91 3.82 -14.42
C ARG A 99 4.37 3.93 -13.94
N HIS A 100 5.16 4.87 -14.46
CA HIS A 100 6.50 5.15 -13.90
C HIS A 100 6.42 5.82 -12.52
N ILE A 101 5.35 6.57 -12.23
CA ILE A 101 5.18 7.25 -10.94
C ILE A 101 5.14 6.23 -9.78
N PRO A 102 4.25 5.21 -9.76
CA PRO A 102 4.31 4.18 -8.72
C PRO A 102 5.56 3.29 -8.84
N ALA A 103 6.20 3.19 -10.01
CA ALA A 103 7.46 2.46 -10.16
C ALA A 103 8.62 3.10 -9.37
N LEU A 104 8.54 4.41 -9.04
CA LEU A 104 9.53 5.07 -8.17
C LEU A 104 9.62 4.41 -6.79
N ALA A 105 8.57 3.72 -6.33
CA ALA A 105 8.58 3.04 -5.03
C ALA A 105 9.66 1.96 -4.97
N PHE A 106 10.10 1.43 -6.11
CA PHE A 106 11.12 0.39 -6.23
C PHE A 106 12.55 0.94 -6.16
N LEU A 107 12.73 2.22 -5.84
CA LEU A 107 14.03 2.85 -5.64
C LEU A 107 14.26 3.20 -4.16
N PRO A 108 15.53 3.16 -3.68
CA PRO A 108 15.87 3.66 -2.35
C PRO A 108 15.32 5.08 -2.13
N CYS A 109 14.84 5.39 -0.93
CA CYS A 109 14.17 6.66 -0.65
C CYS A 109 15.02 7.89 -1.02
N ASP A 110 16.34 7.78 -0.86
CA ASP A 110 17.30 8.86 -1.16
C ASP A 110 17.46 9.12 -2.67
N ASN A 111 17.17 8.12 -3.50
CA ASN A 111 17.30 8.20 -4.96
C ASN A 111 16.00 8.64 -5.65
N ILE A 112 14.86 8.53 -4.96
CA ILE A 112 13.54 8.86 -5.51
C ILE A 112 13.45 10.31 -6.03
N PRO A 113 13.93 11.36 -5.31
CA PRO A 113 13.83 12.72 -5.79
C PRO A 113 14.57 12.97 -7.12
N ALA A 114 15.79 12.46 -7.24
CA ALA A 114 16.57 12.57 -8.47
C ALA A 114 15.92 11.78 -9.63
N ALA A 115 15.40 10.59 -9.34
CA ALA A 115 14.69 9.78 -10.32
C ALA A 115 13.40 10.42 -10.82
N PHE A 116 12.66 11.09 -9.93
CA PHE A 116 11.48 11.87 -10.27
C PHE A 116 11.82 13.03 -11.21
N ASP A 117 12.90 13.78 -10.93
CA ASP A 117 13.35 14.88 -11.80
C ASP A 117 13.77 14.37 -13.19
N GLU A 118 14.46 13.23 -13.26
CA GLU A 118 14.82 12.60 -14.54
C GLU A 118 13.58 12.15 -15.32
N LEU A 119 12.62 11.51 -14.65
CA LEU A 119 11.35 11.10 -15.26
C LEU A 119 10.59 12.31 -15.81
N ARG A 120 10.49 13.39 -15.02
CA ARG A 120 9.80 14.62 -15.42
C ARG A 120 10.50 15.32 -16.58
N SER A 121 11.83 15.33 -16.60
CA SER A 121 12.63 15.93 -17.68
C SER A 121 12.51 15.16 -19.01
N ASN A 122 12.25 13.85 -18.94
CA ASN A 122 12.06 12.98 -20.10
C ASN A 122 10.57 12.74 -20.45
N MET A 123 9.67 13.53 -19.88
CA MET A 123 8.25 13.48 -20.21
C MET A 123 8.02 13.82 -21.69
N PRO A 124 7.28 13.01 -22.46
CA PRO A 124 6.96 13.32 -23.84
C PRO A 124 6.23 14.67 -23.98
N PRO A 125 6.55 15.48 -25.01
CA PRO A 125 6.01 16.84 -25.15
C PRO A 125 4.51 16.88 -25.52
N ASP A 126 3.98 15.76 -25.99
CA ASP A 126 2.58 15.53 -26.37
C ASP A 126 1.71 15.01 -25.21
N MET A 127 2.25 14.98 -23.99
CA MET A 127 1.48 14.57 -22.80
C MET A 127 0.34 15.54 -22.50
N PRO A 128 -0.84 15.04 -22.09
CA PRO A 128 -1.94 15.88 -21.66
C PRO A 128 -1.56 16.78 -20.47
N PRO A 129 -2.13 18.01 -20.36
CA PRO A 129 -1.92 18.89 -19.22
C PRO A 129 -2.18 18.22 -17.86
N GLU A 130 -3.15 17.31 -17.80
CA GLU A 130 -3.55 16.57 -16.60
C GLU A 130 -2.39 15.71 -16.04
N VAL A 131 -1.49 15.22 -16.90
CA VAL A 131 -0.29 14.49 -16.45
C VAL A 131 0.69 15.42 -15.74
N ASN A 132 0.82 16.67 -16.19
CA ASN A 132 1.64 17.66 -15.48
C ASN A 132 1.03 18.04 -14.13
N GLU A 133 -0.30 18.21 -14.06
CA GLU A 133 -0.99 18.48 -12.80
C GLU A 133 -0.81 17.33 -11.80
N LEU A 134 -0.87 16.09 -12.28
CA LEU A 134 -0.57 14.90 -11.49
C LEU A 134 0.88 14.91 -10.98
N LEU A 135 1.86 15.23 -11.83
CA LEU A 135 3.27 15.32 -11.43
C LEU A 135 3.51 16.46 -10.43
N ASP A 136 2.88 17.62 -10.60
CA ASP A 136 2.95 18.74 -9.66
C ASP A 136 2.38 18.35 -8.30
N TRP A 137 1.24 17.69 -8.29
CA TRP A 137 0.65 17.15 -7.07
C TRP A 137 1.61 16.13 -6.42
N PHE A 138 2.15 15.18 -7.19
CA PHE A 138 3.05 14.16 -6.67
C PHE A 138 4.34 14.79 -6.11
N GLU A 139 4.91 15.77 -6.81
CA GLU A 139 6.07 16.53 -6.37
C GLU A 139 5.85 17.17 -4.99
N ILE A 140 4.69 17.82 -4.81
CA ILE A 140 4.36 18.55 -3.57
C ILE A 140 4.06 17.59 -2.43
N TYR A 141 3.30 16.52 -2.66
CA TYR A 141 2.79 15.70 -1.56
C TYR A 141 3.69 14.50 -1.22
N TYR A 142 4.54 14.04 -2.15
CA TYR A 142 5.25 12.76 -2.03
C TYR A 142 6.76 12.83 -2.16
N VAL A 143 7.27 13.81 -2.93
CA VAL A 143 8.70 13.88 -3.26
C VAL A 143 9.40 14.99 -2.47
N TYR A 144 8.99 16.24 -2.68
CA TYR A 144 9.76 17.41 -2.27
C TYR A 144 9.07 18.32 -1.26
N GLY A 145 7.74 18.27 -1.15
CA GLY A 145 7.01 19.21 -0.30
C GLY A 145 6.71 20.55 -0.96
N LYS A 146 5.85 21.33 -0.31
CA LYS A 146 5.38 22.62 -0.81
C LYS A 146 6.49 23.67 -0.68
N VAL A 147 6.69 24.47 -1.73
CA VAL A 147 7.61 25.62 -1.65
C VAL A 147 7.06 26.66 -0.67
N ILE A 148 7.79 26.90 0.42
CA ILE A 148 7.45 27.89 1.46
C ILE A 148 7.99 29.26 1.11
N ARG A 149 9.27 29.33 0.70
CA ARG A 149 9.94 30.59 0.37
C ARG A 149 10.98 30.38 -0.73
N ARG A 150 11.09 31.37 -1.62
CA ARG A 150 12.19 31.47 -2.60
C ARG A 150 13.20 32.47 -2.07
N LEU A 151 14.43 32.02 -1.88
CA LEU A 151 15.54 32.87 -1.45
C LEU A 151 16.08 33.67 -2.63
N LYS A 152 16.68 34.83 -2.34
CA LYS A 152 17.21 35.74 -3.37
C LYS A 152 18.36 35.14 -4.20
N ASN A 153 18.98 34.06 -3.73
CA ASN A 153 20.04 33.33 -4.41
C ASN A 153 19.51 32.22 -5.34
N GLY A 154 18.19 32.11 -5.54
CA GLY A 154 17.57 31.07 -6.36
C GLY A 154 17.24 29.77 -5.60
N ASN A 155 17.74 29.60 -4.38
CA ASN A 155 17.43 28.42 -3.57
C ASN A 155 15.97 28.46 -3.09
N MET A 156 15.32 27.29 -3.10
CA MET A 156 13.94 27.12 -2.64
C MET A 156 13.96 26.43 -1.29
N VAL A 157 13.19 26.95 -0.33
CA VAL A 157 12.94 26.24 0.93
C VAL A 157 11.55 25.64 0.83
N ARG A 158 11.48 24.33 1.00
CA ARG A 158 10.26 23.53 0.96
C ARG A 158 9.87 23.07 2.35
N SER A 159 8.59 22.79 2.55
CA SER A 159 8.13 21.98 3.68
C SER A 159 8.57 20.54 3.49
N GLU A 160 8.49 19.72 4.53
CA GLU A 160 8.45 18.27 4.31
C GLU A 160 7.21 17.92 3.46
N PRO A 161 7.31 16.93 2.55
CA PRO A 161 6.14 16.36 1.90
C PRO A 161 5.22 15.71 2.93
N LEU A 162 3.93 15.62 2.61
CA LEU A 162 2.96 14.97 3.50
C LEU A 162 3.24 13.46 3.64
N PHE A 163 3.79 12.87 2.57
CA PHE A 163 4.10 11.45 2.48
C PHE A 163 5.53 11.26 1.93
N PRO A 164 6.58 11.49 2.75
CA PRO A 164 7.96 11.40 2.28
C PRO A 164 8.30 10.02 1.71
N PRO A 165 9.30 9.94 0.79
CA PRO A 165 9.72 8.68 0.16
C PRO A 165 10.04 7.54 1.13
N SER A 166 10.52 7.87 2.33
CA SER A 166 10.77 6.89 3.41
C SER A 166 9.52 6.15 3.90
N LEU A 167 8.31 6.68 3.64
CA LEU A 167 7.05 6.02 4.02
C LEU A 167 6.52 5.05 2.96
N TRP A 168 6.90 5.22 1.70
CA TRP A 168 6.28 4.50 0.58
C TRP A 168 7.26 3.79 -0.36
N SER A 169 8.58 3.99 -0.20
CA SER A 169 9.57 3.14 -0.86
C SER A 169 9.41 1.68 -0.39
N VAL A 170 9.45 0.76 -1.35
CA VAL A 170 9.33 -0.69 -1.13
C VAL A 170 10.66 -1.43 -1.31
N THR A 171 11.75 -0.69 -1.52
CA THR A 171 13.10 -1.24 -1.76
C THR A 171 13.53 -2.22 -0.68
N GLU A 172 13.40 -1.83 0.59
CA GLU A 172 13.69 -2.71 1.72
C GLU A 172 12.80 -3.96 1.71
N ASN A 173 11.52 -3.83 1.34
CA ASN A 173 10.59 -4.97 1.32
C ASN A 173 10.99 -6.03 0.28
N ILE A 174 11.61 -5.62 -0.82
CA ILE A 174 12.06 -6.52 -1.90
C ILE A 174 13.28 -7.31 -1.47
N GLU A 175 14.23 -6.67 -0.78
CA GLU A 175 15.41 -7.35 -0.23
C GLU A 175 15.04 -8.38 0.84
N TYR A 176 14.00 -8.10 1.65
CA TYR A 176 13.57 -8.98 2.73
C TYR A 176 12.43 -9.95 2.37
N THR A 177 11.99 -10.01 1.10
CA THR A 177 10.90 -10.89 0.62
C THR A 177 9.57 -10.74 1.36
N PHE A 178 9.26 -9.54 1.87
CA PHE A 178 7.95 -9.27 2.46
C PHE A 178 6.86 -9.33 1.38
N PRO A 179 5.64 -9.81 1.70
CA PRO A 179 4.58 -9.89 0.72
C PRO A 179 4.16 -8.47 0.34
N ARG A 180 4.55 -8.07 -0.89
CA ARG A 180 4.37 -6.73 -1.46
C ARG A 180 2.90 -6.33 -1.59
N THR A 181 2.03 -7.31 -1.78
CA THR A 181 0.64 -7.03 -2.10
C THR A 181 -0.29 -7.10 -0.89
N GLN A 182 -1.09 -6.05 -0.75
CA GLN A 182 -2.37 -6.01 -0.06
C GLN A 182 -3.38 -7.10 -0.47
N ASN A 183 -3.07 -7.98 -1.44
CA ASN A 183 -3.99 -8.96 -2.00
C ASN A 183 -4.74 -9.76 -0.94
N SER A 184 -4.08 -10.15 0.16
CA SER A 184 -4.76 -10.84 1.26
C SER A 184 -5.77 -9.96 1.99
N VAL A 185 -5.45 -8.68 2.16
CA VAL A 185 -6.29 -7.67 2.82
C VAL A 185 -7.46 -7.28 1.92
N GLU A 186 -7.20 -7.06 0.63
CA GLU A 186 -8.25 -6.79 -0.36
C GLU A 186 -9.15 -7.98 -0.61
N ALA A 187 -8.60 -9.19 -0.70
CA ALA A 187 -9.41 -10.40 -0.84
C ALA A 187 -10.29 -10.60 0.39
N TRP A 188 -9.76 -10.28 1.58
CA TRP A 188 -10.54 -10.26 2.81
C TRP A 188 -11.65 -9.21 2.74
N HIS A 189 -11.35 -7.97 2.34
CA HIS A 189 -12.36 -6.91 2.19
C HIS A 189 -13.42 -7.24 1.14
N ARG A 190 -13.06 -7.80 -0.02
CA ARG A 190 -14.01 -8.24 -1.06
C ARG A 190 -14.93 -9.35 -0.53
N ARG A 191 -14.36 -10.32 0.19
CA ARG A 191 -15.13 -11.38 0.85
C ARG A 191 -16.06 -10.79 1.91
N TRP A 192 -15.58 -9.83 2.70
CA TRP A 192 -16.36 -9.13 3.72
C TRP A 192 -17.53 -8.35 3.10
N GLU A 193 -17.30 -7.60 2.02
CA GLU A 193 -18.36 -6.92 1.27
C GLU A 193 -19.41 -7.92 0.74
N THR A 194 -18.97 -9.08 0.24
CA THR A 194 -19.86 -10.14 -0.26
C THR A 194 -20.70 -10.77 0.86
N LEU A 195 -20.08 -11.10 1.99
CA LEU A 195 -20.75 -11.74 3.15
C LEU A 195 -21.75 -10.79 3.82
N VAL A 196 -21.36 -9.53 3.95
CA VAL A 196 -22.16 -8.52 4.63
C VAL A 196 -23.29 -8.04 3.71
N GLY A 197 -23.07 -8.00 2.39
CA GLY A 197 -24.10 -8.04 1.34
C GLY A 197 -25.05 -6.84 1.22
N CYS A 198 -25.03 -5.91 2.17
CA CYS A 198 -25.87 -4.71 2.18
C CYS A 198 -25.09 -3.53 2.80
N ALA A 199 -25.39 -2.32 2.32
CA ALA A 199 -25.00 -1.11 3.04
C ALA A 199 -25.69 -1.08 4.42
N HIS A 200 -24.94 -0.73 5.48
CA HIS A 200 -25.42 -0.59 6.86
C HIS A 200 -25.94 -1.86 7.53
N VAL A 201 -25.06 -2.83 7.76
CA VAL A 201 -25.42 -4.04 8.51
C VAL A 201 -25.49 -3.76 10.02
N GLY A 202 -26.51 -4.35 10.65
CA GLY A 202 -26.73 -4.24 12.09
C GLY A 202 -25.56 -4.81 12.90
N LEU A 203 -25.24 -4.15 14.02
CA LEU A 203 -24.07 -4.47 14.86
C LEU A 203 -23.96 -5.95 15.24
N PHE A 204 -25.10 -6.60 15.54
CA PHE A 204 -25.11 -8.03 15.87
C PHE A 204 -24.61 -8.94 14.74
N LYS A 205 -24.96 -8.62 13.49
CA LYS A 205 -24.48 -9.39 12.33
C LYS A 205 -22.98 -9.11 12.11
N ILE A 206 -22.53 -7.87 12.28
CA ILE A 206 -21.09 -7.54 12.24
C ILE A 206 -20.31 -8.37 13.26
N ILE A 207 -20.77 -8.42 14.52
CA ILE A 207 -20.11 -9.19 15.58
C ILE A 207 -20.05 -10.68 15.23
N LYS A 208 -21.15 -11.27 14.74
CA LYS A 208 -21.15 -12.68 14.33
C LYS A 208 -20.17 -12.98 13.19
N GLU A 209 -20.09 -12.10 12.19
CA GLU A 209 -19.12 -12.27 11.10
C GLU A 209 -17.68 -12.12 11.60
N LEU A 210 -17.40 -11.18 12.52
CA LEU A 210 -16.08 -11.04 13.13
C LEU A 210 -15.69 -12.29 13.93
N GLN A 211 -16.61 -12.87 14.70
CA GLN A 211 -16.39 -14.12 15.43
C GLN A 211 -16.12 -15.30 14.48
N SER A 212 -16.85 -15.38 13.38
CA SER A 212 -16.62 -16.39 12.33
C SER A 212 -15.23 -16.24 11.71
N GLU A 213 -14.80 -15.01 11.41
CA GLU A 213 -13.46 -14.74 10.89
C GLU A 213 -12.37 -15.08 11.90
N GLN A 214 -12.55 -14.74 13.18
CA GLN A 214 -11.63 -15.15 14.24
C GLN A 214 -11.45 -16.67 14.26
N HIS A 215 -12.55 -17.42 14.24
CA HIS A 215 -12.51 -18.88 14.24
C HIS A 215 -11.74 -19.45 13.01
N GLN A 216 -11.91 -18.84 11.83
CA GLN A 216 -11.17 -19.24 10.63
C GLN A 216 -9.67 -18.93 10.73
N ILE A 217 -9.27 -17.84 11.41
CA ILE A 217 -7.87 -17.52 11.66
C ILE A 217 -7.26 -18.52 12.64
N GLU A 218 -7.94 -18.86 13.74
CA GLU A 218 -7.48 -19.86 14.71
C GLU A 218 -7.24 -21.23 14.05
N ILE A 219 -8.15 -21.69 13.18
CA ILE A 219 -7.96 -22.93 12.40
C ILE A 219 -6.70 -22.86 11.53
N LYS A 220 -6.42 -21.70 10.91
CA LYS A 220 -5.22 -21.54 10.08
C LYS A 220 -3.95 -21.55 10.93
N VAL A 221 -3.96 -20.91 12.10
CA VAL A 221 -2.84 -20.95 13.05
C VAL A 221 -2.54 -22.39 13.45
N GLU A 222 -3.56 -23.16 13.84
CA GLU A 222 -3.42 -24.58 14.17
C GLU A 222 -2.88 -25.41 12.99
N SER A 223 -3.32 -25.12 11.77
CA SER A 223 -2.80 -25.77 10.57
C SER A 223 -1.31 -25.50 10.35
N ILE A 224 -0.84 -24.26 10.61
CA ILE A 224 0.58 -23.90 10.56
C ILE A 224 1.36 -24.64 11.64
N LEU A 225 0.85 -24.67 12.88
CA LEU A 225 1.50 -25.37 13.99
C LEU A 225 1.65 -26.88 13.72
N ARG A 226 0.72 -27.47 12.97
CA ARG A 226 0.79 -28.86 12.49
C ARG A 226 1.78 -29.09 11.34
N GLY A 227 2.39 -28.03 10.81
CA GLY A 227 3.33 -28.11 9.68
C GLY A 227 2.67 -28.32 8.32
N ASN A 228 1.37 -28.02 8.18
CA ASN A 228 0.72 -28.13 6.88
C ASN A 228 1.29 -27.12 5.88
N PRO A 229 1.50 -27.52 4.61
CA PRO A 229 2.02 -26.61 3.60
C PRO A 229 1.01 -25.49 3.31
N ARG A 230 1.54 -24.31 2.98
CA ARG A 230 0.72 -23.15 2.62
C ARG A 230 -0.13 -23.48 1.37
N PRO A 231 -1.38 -22.98 1.28
CA PRO A 231 -2.12 -23.01 0.04
C PRO A 231 -1.27 -22.39 -1.07
N LYS A 232 -1.15 -23.07 -2.22
CA LYS A 232 -0.38 -22.57 -3.34
C LYS A 232 -0.93 -21.21 -3.76
N GLN A 233 -0.05 -20.20 -3.83
CA GLN A 233 -0.39 -18.93 -4.45
C GLN A 233 -0.83 -19.17 -5.90
N LYS A 234 -1.77 -18.36 -6.39
CA LYS A 234 -2.24 -18.49 -7.77
C LYS A 234 -1.04 -18.33 -8.71
N LYS A 235 -1.01 -19.17 -9.76
CA LYS A 235 0.10 -19.21 -10.72
C LYS A 235 0.41 -17.82 -11.29
N HIS A 236 -0.63 -17.09 -11.66
CA HIS A 236 -0.53 -15.72 -12.18
C HIS A 236 0.18 -14.76 -11.21
N ASP A 237 -0.20 -14.76 -9.92
CA ASP A 237 0.38 -13.84 -8.94
C ASP A 237 1.86 -14.14 -8.69
N ARG A 238 2.22 -15.43 -8.65
CA ARG A 238 3.62 -15.87 -8.54
C ARG A 238 4.44 -15.47 -9.78
N GLU A 239 3.88 -15.63 -10.97
CA GLU A 239 4.56 -15.23 -12.21
C GLU A 239 4.77 -13.72 -12.28
N HIS A 240 3.78 -12.94 -11.85
CA HIS A 240 3.88 -11.49 -11.74
C HIS A 240 5.00 -11.07 -10.76
N GLU A 241 5.02 -11.65 -9.55
CA GLU A 241 6.08 -11.38 -8.57
C GLU A 241 7.48 -11.72 -9.09
N ASN A 242 7.61 -12.85 -9.80
CA ASN A 242 8.86 -13.27 -10.42
C ASN A 242 9.33 -12.27 -11.47
N ARG A 243 8.43 -11.75 -12.32
CA ARG A 243 8.79 -10.72 -13.33
C ARG A 243 9.34 -9.46 -12.68
N ILE A 244 8.68 -8.97 -11.63
CA ILE A 244 9.16 -7.79 -10.89
C ILE A 244 10.53 -8.08 -10.27
N GLN A 245 10.73 -9.25 -9.66
CA GLN A 245 12.02 -9.61 -9.06
C GLN A 245 13.15 -9.67 -10.10
N VAL A 246 12.87 -10.18 -11.30
CA VAL A 246 13.84 -10.22 -12.41
C VAL A 246 14.27 -8.81 -12.82
N VAL A 247 13.33 -7.87 -12.95
CA VAL A 247 13.65 -6.47 -13.29
C VAL A 247 14.42 -5.81 -12.15
N TYR A 248 14.02 -6.05 -10.91
CA TYR A 248 14.66 -5.49 -9.72
C TYR A 248 16.11 -5.95 -9.56
N ASN A 249 16.37 -7.25 -9.68
CA ASN A 249 17.73 -7.79 -9.55
C ASN A 249 18.69 -7.31 -10.66
N ASP A 250 18.15 -6.75 -11.75
CA ASP A 250 18.93 -6.25 -12.89
C ASP A 250 18.99 -4.71 -12.91
N GLN A 251 18.63 -4.04 -11.81
CA GLN A 251 18.58 -2.58 -11.71
C GLN A 251 19.94 -1.92 -12.01
N GLU A 252 21.04 -2.46 -11.47
CA GLU A 252 22.38 -1.87 -11.64
C GLU A 252 22.90 -1.95 -13.09
N ASN A 253 22.36 -2.86 -13.90
CA ASN A 253 22.77 -3.05 -15.29
C ASN A 253 21.91 -2.25 -16.29
N ARG A 254 20.95 -1.45 -15.81
CA ARG A 254 19.98 -0.72 -16.64
C ARG A 254 20.07 0.78 -16.44
N PRO A 255 19.84 1.58 -17.50
CA PRO A 255 19.49 2.98 -17.33
C PRO A 255 18.27 3.15 -16.43
N LEU A 256 18.23 4.22 -15.64
CA LEU A 256 17.17 4.46 -14.64
C LEU A 256 15.77 4.42 -15.25
N LEU A 257 15.57 5.09 -16.39
CA LEU A 257 14.28 5.11 -17.08
C LEU A 257 13.89 3.73 -17.63
N ASP A 258 14.85 2.90 -18.07
CA ASP A 258 14.57 1.55 -18.54
C ASP A 258 14.20 0.61 -17.37
N PHE A 259 14.82 0.80 -16.21
CA PHE A 259 14.43 0.14 -14.97
C PHE A 259 13.00 0.50 -14.59
N LEU A 260 12.68 1.80 -14.49
CA LEU A 260 11.34 2.28 -14.16
C LEU A 260 10.31 1.78 -15.17
N ARG A 261 10.63 1.77 -16.47
CA ARG A 261 9.77 1.23 -17.52
C ARG A 261 9.53 -0.27 -17.35
N GLY A 262 10.55 -1.05 -17.01
CA GLY A 262 10.43 -2.48 -16.75
C GLY A 262 9.49 -2.79 -15.59
N ILE A 263 9.54 -1.99 -14.52
CA ILE A 263 8.60 -2.08 -13.39
C ILE A 263 7.20 -1.62 -13.82
N ALA A 264 7.10 -0.49 -14.53
CA ALA A 264 5.84 0.08 -15.01
C ALA A 264 5.02 -0.92 -15.87
N HIS A 265 5.66 -1.73 -16.71
CA HIS A 265 4.98 -2.78 -17.48
C HIS A 265 4.34 -3.87 -16.61
N ASN A 266 4.79 -4.02 -15.36
CA ASN A 266 4.20 -4.94 -14.40
C ASN A 266 3.14 -4.28 -13.52
N ILE A 267 2.92 -2.97 -13.63
CA ILE A 267 1.85 -2.27 -12.91
C ILE A 267 0.61 -2.21 -13.81
N SER A 268 -0.56 -2.46 -13.24
CA SER A 268 -1.86 -2.36 -13.92
C SER A 268 -2.84 -1.58 -13.04
N PHE A 269 -3.61 -0.68 -13.65
CA PHE A 269 -4.70 0.06 -13.00
C PHE A 269 -6.05 -0.48 -13.47
#